data_AF-A0A3N7BR42-F1
#
_entry.id   AF-A0A3N7BR42-F1
#
_cell.length_a   1.000
_cell.length_b   1.000
_cell.length_c   1.000
_cell.angle_alpha   90.00
_cell.angle_beta   90.00
_cell.angle_gamma   90.00
#
_symmetry.space_group_name_H-M   'P 1'
#
loop_
_entity.id
_entity.type
_entity.pdbx_description
1 polymer ?
#
loop_
_entity_poly.entity_id
_entity_poly.type
_entity_poly.pdbx_seq_one_letter_code
_entity_poly.pdbx_strand_id
1 'polypeptide(L)' 'MHLEILLQEQLISRKRLAAFAVGKVLPLTPDVIRCVEVRVNGQLMALGELVQLEDRLGVELHEVYHDWVAR' A
#
# COMPACT_ATOMS: atom_id res chain seq x y z
N MET A 1 -1.34 -11.56 14.03
CA MET A 1 -0.88 -10.25 13.53
C MET A 1 -0.98 -10.27 12.01
N HIS A 2 -1.62 -9.26 11.43
CA HIS A 2 -1.82 -9.10 9.99
C HIS A 2 -0.93 -7.95 9.51
N LEU A 3 -0.07 -8.19 8.52
CA LEU A 3 0.78 -7.17 7.92
C LEU A 3 0.22 -6.81 6.55
N GLU A 4 0.05 -5.52 6.30
CA GLU A 4 -0.48 -4.97 5.06
C GLU A 4 0.57 -4.07 4.42
N ILE A 5 0.71 -4.20 3.09
CA ILE A 5 1.51 -3.30 2.27
C ILE A 5 0.54 -2.57 1.36
N LEU A 6 0.22 -1.33 1.71
CA LEU A 6 -0.76 -0.52 1.01
C LEU A 6 -0.04 0.46 0.08
N LEU A 7 -0.19 0.20 -1.21
CA LEU A 7 0.25 1.15 -2.24
C LEU A 7 -0.69 2.36 -2.23
N GLN A 8 -2.01 2.14 -2.35
CA GLN A 8 -2.98 3.22 -2.36
C GLN A 8 -4.37 2.75 -1.90
N GLU A 9 -5.07 3.62 -1.18
CA GLU A 9 -6.49 3.48 -0.86
C GLU A 9 -7.29 4.61 -1.54
N GLN A 10 -8.45 4.28 -2.12
CA GLN A 10 -9.30 5.26 -2.80
C GLN A 10 -10.78 4.98 -2.52
N LEU A 11 -11.54 6.03 -2.22
CA LEU A 11 -13.00 5.98 -2.29
C LEU A 11 -13.45 6.03 -3.74
N ILE A 12 -14.29 5.08 -4.15
CA ILE A 12 -14.83 5.00 -5.51
C ILE A 12 -16.35 4.84 -5.51
N SER A 13 -17.01 5.30 -6.57
CA SER A 13 -18.45 5.10 -6.71
C SER A 13 -18.80 3.66 -7.05
N ARG A 14 -20.01 3.20 -6.67
CA ARG A 14 -20.54 1.89 -7.04
C ARG A 14 -20.54 1.67 -8.56
N LYS A 15 -20.81 2.72 -9.34
CA LYS A 15 -20.77 2.69 -10.82
C LYS A 15 -19.36 2.38 -11.34
N ARG A 16 -18.32 3.01 -10.76
CA ARG A 16 -16.92 2.74 -11.15
C ARG A 16 -16.53 1.31 -10.79
N LEU A 17 -16.90 0.83 -9.60
CA LEU A 17 -16.63 -0.52 -9.15
C LEU A 17 -17.30 -1.58 -10.06
N ALA A 18 -18.56 -1.37 -10.46
CA ALA A 18 -19.29 -2.29 -11.33
C ALA A 18 -18.68 -2.41 -12.74
N ALA A 19 -17.82 -1.48 -13.16
CA ALA A 19 -17.14 -1.51 -14.45
C ALA A 19 -15.80 -2.28 -14.41
N PHE A 20 -15.44 -2.92 -13.27
CA PHE A 20 -14.21 -3.68 -13.15
C PHE A 20 -14.31 -4.98 -13.95
N ALA A 21 -13.27 -5.26 -14.73
CA ALA A 21 -13.16 -6.42 -15.59
C ALA A 21 -11.69 -6.81 -15.76
N VAL A 22 -11.43 -8.07 -16.12
CA VAL A 22 -10.07 -8.55 -16.42
C VAL A 22 -9.42 -7.68 -17.49
N GLY A 23 -8.16 -7.30 -17.27
CA GLY A 23 -7.39 -6.42 -18.16
C GLY A 23 -7.65 -4.92 -17.95
N LYS A 24 -8.62 -4.53 -17.11
CA LYS A 24 -8.80 -3.12 -16.74
C LYS A 24 -7.66 -2.67 -15.83
N VAL A 25 -7.04 -1.53 -16.18
CA VAL A 25 -6.00 -0.89 -15.36
C VAL A 25 -6.63 0.16 -14.45
N LEU A 26 -6.31 0.10 -13.16
CA LEU A 26 -6.65 1.14 -12.20
C LEU A 26 -5.46 2.12 -12.11
N PRO A 27 -5.65 3.40 -12.44
CA PRO A 27 -4.57 4.37 -12.33
C PRO A 27 -4.25 4.61 -10.85
N LEU A 28 -2.95 4.64 -10.56
CA LEU A 28 -2.41 5.04 -9.27
C LEU A 28 -1.91 6.48 -9.35
N THR A 29 -1.79 7.16 -8.21
CA THR A 29 -1.12 8.46 -8.16
C THR A 29 0.36 8.32 -8.53
N PRO A 30 0.98 9.34 -9.15
CA PRO A 30 2.37 9.25 -9.64
C PRO A 30 3.41 8.87 -8.56
N ASP A 31 3.24 9.36 -7.34
CA ASP A 31 4.22 9.21 -6.26
C ASP A 31 3.93 8.04 -5.31
N VAL A 32 2.94 7.22 -5.64
CA VAL A 32 2.47 6.12 -4.80
C VAL A 32 3.58 5.12 -4.44
N ILE A 33 4.51 4.90 -5.38
CA ILE A 33 5.61 3.96 -5.20
C ILE A 33 6.62 4.45 -4.16
N ARG A 34 6.67 5.76 -3.88
CA ARG A 34 7.61 6.37 -2.92
C ARG A 34 7.03 6.52 -1.51
N CYS A 35 5.74 6.23 -1.35
CA CYS A 35 5.00 6.40 -0.10
C CYS A 35 4.10 5.18 0.13
N VAL A 36 4.72 4.01 0.14
CA VAL A 36 4.06 2.75 0.48
C VAL A 36 3.87 2.70 1.98
N GLU A 37 2.62 2.49 2.42
CA GLU A 37 2.33 2.29 3.83
C GLU A 37 2.50 0.81 4.21
N VAL A 38 3.23 0.57 5.29
CA VAL A 38 3.26 -0.73 5.97
C VAL A 38 2.39 -0.63 7.21
N ARG A 39 1.31 -1.39 7.27
CA ARG A 39 0.36 -1.39 8.40
C ARG A 39 0.35 -2.74 9.11
N VAL A 40 0.15 -2.73 10.42
CA VAL A 40 -0.11 -3.94 11.22
C VAL A 40 -1.51 -3.85 11.81
N ASN A 41 -2.37 -4.81 11.47
CA ASN A 41 -3.79 -4.84 11.84
C ASN A 41 -4.49 -3.50 11.51
N GLY A 42 -4.22 -2.92 10.34
CA GLY A 42 -4.73 -1.61 9.93
C GLY A 42 -4.05 -0.37 10.55
N GLN A 43 -3.15 -0.53 11.53
CA GLN A 43 -2.43 0.59 12.14
C GLN A 43 -1.10 0.86 11.40
N LEU A 44 -0.84 2.12 11.05
CA LEU A 44 0.40 2.52 10.37
C LEU A 44 1.63 2.19 11.22
N MET A 45 2.54 1.40 10.65
CA MET A 45 3.78 0.95 11.28
C MET A 45 5.00 1.61 10.64
N ALA A 46 5.00 1.78 9.32
CA ALA A 46 6.09 2.40 8.59
C ALA A 46 5.65 3.01 7.26
N LEU A 47 6.49 3.90 6.73
CA LEU A 47 6.42 4.40 5.35
C LEU A 47 7.70 4.00 4.61
N GLY A 48 7.58 3.74 3.31
CA GLY A 48 8.72 3.33 2.49
C GLY A 48 8.51 3.48 0.98
N GLU A 49 9.50 3.02 0.23
CA GLU A 49 9.48 2.98 -1.24
C GLU A 49 9.39 1.53 -1.75
N LEU A 50 8.56 1.31 -2.76
CA LEU A 50 8.49 0.04 -3.48
C LEU A 50 9.77 -0.14 -4.31
N VAL A 51 10.52 -1.19 -4.00
CA VAL A 51 11.79 -1.50 -4.66
C VAL A 51 11.74 -2.87 -5.32
N GLN A 52 12.58 -3.07 -6.35
CA GLN A 52 12.84 -4.40 -6.90
C GLN A 52 13.94 -5.08 -6.07
N LEU A 53 13.64 -6.27 -5.56
CA LEU A 53 14.58 -7.14 -4.85
C LEU A 53 14.74 -8.43 -5.66
N GLU A 54 15.80 -8.51 -6.46
CA GLU A 54 16.04 -9.62 -7.41
C GLU A 54 14.83 -9.85 -8.33
N ASP A 55 14.16 -11.00 -8.22
CA ASP A 55 12.97 -11.39 -8.98
C ASP A 55 11.65 -11.00 -8.29
N ARG A 56 11.71 -10.21 -7.20
CA ARG A 56 10.56 -9.87 -6.34
C ARG A 56 10.44 -8.38 -6.09
N LEU A 57 9.31 -8.00 -5.50
CA LEU A 57 9.10 -6.66 -4.97
C LEU A 57 9.38 -6.65 -3.47
N GLY A 58 9.92 -5.55 -2.98
CA GLY A 58 10.11 -5.25 -1.56
C GLY A 58 9.69 -3.82 -1.23
N VAL A 59 9.70 -3.48 0.05
CA VAL A 59 9.53 -2.10 0.52
C VAL A 59 10.78 -1.72 1.31
N GLU A 60 11.50 -0.70 0.84
CA GLU A 60 12.58 -0.07 1.58
C GLU A 60 11.95 0.91 2.58
N LEU A 61 12.12 0.65 3.88
CA LEU A 61 11.51 1.47 4.93
C LEU A 61 12.29 2.77 5.09
N HIS A 62 11.60 3.90 4.96
CA HIS A 62 12.16 5.24 5.18
C HIS A 62 11.85 5.75 6.59
N GLU A 63 10.66 5.44 7.11
CA GLU A 63 10.22 5.82 8.45
C GLU A 63 9.60 4.62 9.14
N VAL A 64 9.93 4.43 10.43
CA VAL A 64 9.33 3.39 11.27
C VAL A 64 8.77 4.05 12.53
N TYR A 65 7.50 3.83 12.80
CA TYR A 65 6.84 4.26 14.02
C TYR A 65 6.97 3.13 15.05
N HIS A 66 6.96 3.46 16.35
CA HIS A 66 7.06 2.45 17.43
C HIS A 66 5.73 2.25 18.18
N ASP A 67 4.77 3.15 17.98
CA ASP A 67 3.47 3.13 18.67
C ASP A 67 2.42 2.25 17.98
N TRP A 68 2.78 1.54 16.90
CA TRP A 68 1.89 0.60 16.18
C TRP A 68 1.64 -0.70 16.95
N VAL A 69 2.50 -1.00 17.94
CA VAL A 69 2.27 -2.11 18.86
C VAL A 69 1.21 -1.65 19.85
N ALA A 70 -0.07 -1.86 19.50
CA ALA A 70 -1.15 -1.67 20.45
C ALA A 70 -0.87 -2.45 21.74
N ARG A 71 -1.10 -1.79 22.89
CA ARG A 71 -1.20 -2.43 24.21
C ARG A 71 -2.33 -3.46 24.24
#